data_AF-A0AAV4B6X8-F1
#
_entry.id   AF-A0AAV4B6X8-F1
#
_cell.length_a   1.000
_cell.length_b   1.000
_cell.length_c   1.000
_cell.angle_alpha   90.00
_cell.angle_beta   90.00
_cell.angle_gamma   90.00
#
_symmetry.space_group_name_H-M   'P 1'
#
loop_
_entity.id
_entity.type
_entity.pdbx_description
1 polymer ?
#
loop_
_entity_poly.entity_id
_entity_poly.type
_entity_poly.pdbx_seq_one_letter_code
_entity_poly.pdbx_strand_id
1 'polypeptide(L)'
;MATMNTTAQMEAQQHFTKLTNCRNRKRLKNSLCGYSHVVSSTYTSISLWMCLLTVVFCLVALCPYPARALMLDARGRLISQHPRCRDARLKDATKMADVVVSGKVVKLLQDEAHSTIDHRMMKGEIEVKRVFKGENMVDQMAEIMPGRLRPHKMVMVEGFGDPGICHNSVRERDTKIFLLKPNGNGELKLNSSVVTLTLRNLDYVDAVVHSEYKGDNRQDGS
;
A
#
# COMPACT_ATOMS: atom_id res chain seq x y z
N MET A 1 32.93 38.54 -27.86
CA MET A 1 33.37 38.23 -29.23
C MET A 1 33.33 36.72 -29.41
N ALA A 2 32.92 36.28 -30.60
CA ALA A 2 32.74 34.89 -31.08
C ALA A 2 31.51 34.15 -30.50
N THR A 3 30.39 33.95 -31.22
CA THR A 3 30.12 33.06 -32.40
C THR A 3 30.34 31.58 -32.10
N MET A 4 29.58 30.59 -32.57
CA MET A 4 28.25 30.39 -33.16
C MET A 4 28.12 28.85 -33.27
N ASN A 5 26.90 28.32 -33.14
CA ASN A 5 26.31 27.16 -33.84
C ASN A 5 27.04 25.81 -33.98
N THR A 6 26.31 24.74 -33.64
CA THR A 6 25.94 23.60 -34.52
C THR A 6 24.97 22.71 -33.73
N THR A 7 23.65 22.83 -33.92
CA THR A 7 22.78 22.05 -34.84
C THR A 7 22.78 20.53 -34.62
N ALA A 8 21.54 20.03 -34.45
CA ALA A 8 21.06 18.66 -34.66
C ALA A 8 21.16 17.70 -33.45
N GLN A 9 20.03 17.43 -32.80
CA GLN A 9 19.13 16.29 -33.09
C GLN A 9 17.95 16.36 -32.09
N MET A 10 16.72 16.56 -32.58
CA MET A 10 15.63 15.56 -32.62
C MET A 10 15.19 15.10 -31.23
N GLU A 11 13.92 15.00 -30.85
CA GLU A 11 12.61 15.20 -31.46
C GLU A 11 11.61 14.96 -30.30
N ALA A 12 10.33 15.25 -30.55
CA ALA A 12 9.17 14.69 -29.87
C ALA A 12 8.54 15.47 -28.69
N GLN A 13 7.22 15.47 -28.77
CA GLN A 13 6.23 15.78 -27.74
C GLN A 13 5.65 17.20 -27.73
N GLN A 14 4.95 17.48 -28.83
CA GLN A 14 3.66 18.18 -28.76
C GLN A 14 2.70 17.40 -27.86
N HIS A 15 2.23 18.00 -26.77
CA HIS A 15 0.88 17.77 -26.23
C HIS A 15 0.57 18.81 -25.13
N PHE A 16 -0.70 19.29 -25.11
CA PHE A 16 -1.32 20.30 -24.23
C PHE A 16 -1.12 21.77 -24.65
N THR A 17 -2.15 22.46 -25.15
CA THR A 17 -3.30 22.97 -24.38
C THR A 17 -4.38 23.49 -25.38
N LYS A 18 -5.64 23.03 -25.39
CA LYS A 18 -6.83 23.62 -24.72
C LYS A 18 -6.73 25.15 -24.58
N LEU A 19 -7.49 26.03 -25.26
CA LEU A 19 -8.95 26.31 -25.35
C LEU A 19 -9.09 27.37 -26.49
N THR A 20 -10.17 27.54 -27.26
CA THR A 20 -11.46 28.19 -26.95
C THR A 20 -12.30 28.20 -28.26
N ASN A 21 -13.55 27.74 -28.26
CA ASN A 21 -14.78 28.53 -28.20
C ASN A 21 -15.16 29.31 -29.49
N CYS A 22 -16.17 28.84 -30.24
CA CYS A 22 -17.00 29.69 -31.11
C CYS A 22 -18.41 29.12 -31.33
N ARG A 23 -19.30 29.48 -30.39
CA ARG A 23 -20.69 29.93 -30.52
C ARG A 23 -21.37 29.88 -31.93
N ASN A 24 -22.51 29.18 -31.96
CA ASN A 24 -23.78 29.48 -32.67
C ASN A 24 -23.78 29.81 -34.19
N ARG A 25 -24.51 28.99 -34.98
CA ARG A 25 -25.73 29.44 -35.71
C ARG A 25 -26.53 28.29 -36.35
N LYS A 26 -27.83 28.26 -36.04
CA LYS A 26 -28.90 27.60 -36.80
C LYS A 26 -29.26 28.47 -38.03
N ARG A 27 -29.55 27.83 -39.17
CA ARG A 27 -30.22 28.27 -40.44
C ARG A 27 -29.42 27.66 -41.60
N LEU A 28 -29.96 26.95 -42.58
CA LEU A 28 -31.25 27.03 -43.25
C LEU A 28 -31.78 25.63 -43.63
N LYS A 29 -33.11 25.53 -43.65
CA LYS A 29 -33.89 24.54 -44.39
C LYS A 29 -34.03 24.99 -45.86
N ASN A 30 -34.08 23.99 -46.74
CA ASN A 30 -34.83 23.90 -48.00
C ASN A 30 -34.46 24.83 -49.17
N SER A 31 -33.99 24.22 -50.27
CA SER A 31 -34.58 24.42 -51.60
C SER A 31 -34.21 23.25 -52.53
N LEU A 32 -35.20 22.79 -53.27
CA LEU A 32 -35.20 21.64 -54.18
C LEU A 32 -34.54 21.93 -55.54
N CYS A 33 -34.21 20.80 -56.20
CA CYS A 33 -34.09 20.50 -57.64
C CYS A 33 -32.75 19.78 -57.85
N GLY A 34 -32.68 18.48 -58.15
CA GLY A 34 -33.55 17.68 -59.00
C GLY A 34 -32.68 17.18 -60.15
N TYR A 35 -32.30 15.91 -60.17
CA TYR A 35 -31.97 15.18 -61.39
C TYR A 35 -31.98 13.68 -61.08
N SER A 36 -32.87 12.98 -61.77
CA SER A 36 -33.10 11.54 -61.67
C SER A 36 -31.91 10.75 -62.24
N HIS A 37 -31.54 9.66 -61.57
CA HIS A 37 -31.08 8.46 -62.28
C HIS A 37 -31.50 7.20 -61.50
N VAL A 38 -32.24 6.37 -62.21
CA VAL A 38 -32.73 5.05 -61.81
C VAL A 38 -31.61 4.05 -62.01
N VAL A 39 -31.11 3.38 -60.96
CA VAL A 39 -30.59 1.99 -61.06
C VAL A 39 -30.74 1.28 -59.70
N SER A 40 -31.39 0.12 -59.77
CA SER A 40 -31.52 -0.97 -58.79
C SER A 40 -30.37 -1.12 -57.78
N SER A 41 -30.68 -1.23 -56.48
CA SER A 41 -29.68 -1.72 -55.50
C SER A 41 -30.29 -2.25 -54.21
N THR A 42 -30.93 -3.42 -54.27
CA THR A 42 -31.22 -4.26 -53.10
C THR A 42 -29.96 -4.86 -52.45
N TYR A 43 -28.77 -4.53 -52.97
CA TYR A 43 -27.47 -5.05 -52.53
C TYR A 43 -26.73 -4.16 -51.51
N THR A 44 -27.26 -3.00 -51.13
CA THR A 44 -26.57 -2.04 -50.23
C THR A 44 -26.87 -2.22 -48.74
N SER A 45 -27.95 -2.91 -48.37
CA SER A 45 -28.29 -3.11 -46.95
C SER A 45 -27.55 -4.29 -46.30
N ILE A 46 -27.22 -5.32 -47.07
CA ILE A 46 -26.53 -6.52 -46.55
C ILE A 46 -25.04 -6.23 -46.28
N SER A 47 -24.41 -5.37 -47.10
CA SER A 47 -22.99 -5.01 -46.95
C SER A 47 -22.73 -4.14 -45.73
N LEU A 48 -23.66 -3.26 -45.35
CA LEU A 48 -23.57 -2.43 -44.15
C LEU A 48 -23.69 -3.25 -42.85
N TRP A 49 -24.57 -4.25 -42.82
CA TRP A 49 -24.70 -5.15 -41.68
C TRP A 49 -23.50 -6.09 -41.52
N MET A 50 -22.95 -6.59 -42.63
CA MET A 50 -21.74 -7.41 -42.61
C MET A 50 -20.52 -6.58 -42.16
N CYS A 51 -20.41 -5.32 -42.55
CA CYS A 51 -19.36 -4.41 -42.06
C CYS A 51 -19.49 -4.11 -40.55
N LEU A 52 -20.70 -3.91 -40.04
CA LEU A 52 -20.91 -3.71 -38.60
C LEU A 52 -20.57 -4.96 -37.80
N LEU A 53 -20.94 -6.15 -38.28
CA LEU A 53 -20.60 -7.40 -37.63
C LEU A 53 -19.09 -7.67 -37.63
N THR A 54 -18.38 -7.38 -38.72
CA THR A 54 -16.92 -7.58 -38.77
C THR A 54 -16.17 -6.57 -37.90
N VAL A 55 -16.62 -5.31 -37.81
CA VAL A 55 -16.03 -4.32 -36.90
C VAL A 55 -16.26 -4.72 -35.44
N VAL A 56 -17.47 -5.18 -35.08
CA VAL A 56 -17.75 -5.68 -33.71
C VAL A 56 -16.94 -6.94 -33.41
N PHE A 57 -16.83 -7.88 -34.36
CA PHE A 57 -16.03 -9.09 -34.17
C PHE A 57 -14.53 -8.78 -34.05
N CYS A 58 -14.01 -7.81 -34.82
CA CYS A 58 -12.64 -7.31 -34.66
C CYS A 58 -12.41 -6.61 -33.32
N LEU A 59 -13.37 -5.80 -32.83
CA LEU A 59 -13.26 -5.15 -31.53
C LEU A 59 -13.26 -6.16 -30.36
N VAL A 60 -13.98 -7.27 -30.51
CA VAL A 60 -14.00 -8.37 -29.52
C VAL A 60 -12.76 -9.25 -29.63
N ALA A 61 -12.25 -9.52 -30.84
CA ALA A 61 -11.10 -10.40 -31.05
C ALA A 61 -9.73 -9.72 -30.81
N LEU A 62 -9.63 -8.39 -30.95
CA LEU A 62 -8.38 -7.63 -30.73
C LEU A 62 -8.23 -7.10 -29.29
N CYS A 63 -9.22 -7.31 -28.44
CA CYS A 63 -9.06 -7.14 -27.00
C CYS A 63 -8.86 -8.54 -26.38
N PRO A 64 -7.62 -9.04 -26.24
CA PRO A 64 -7.38 -10.01 -25.19
C PRO A 64 -7.62 -9.23 -23.91
N TYR A 65 -8.83 -9.24 -23.37
CA TYR A 65 -9.04 -8.80 -22.00
C TYR A 65 -8.10 -9.68 -21.17
N PRO A 66 -6.96 -9.18 -20.65
CA PRO A 66 -6.39 -9.89 -19.56
C PRO A 66 -7.38 -9.57 -18.45
N ALA A 67 -8.31 -10.48 -18.20
CA ALA A 67 -8.93 -10.57 -16.90
C ALA A 67 -7.78 -10.86 -15.92
N ARG A 68 -7.00 -9.83 -15.60
CA ARG A 68 -6.22 -9.74 -14.38
C ARG A 68 -7.28 -9.75 -13.31
N ALA A 69 -7.63 -10.96 -12.88
CA ALA A 69 -8.42 -11.18 -11.69
C ALA A 69 -7.67 -10.53 -10.53
N LEU A 70 -7.97 -9.25 -10.30
CA LEU A 70 -7.70 -8.60 -9.04
C LEU A 70 -8.62 -9.29 -8.05
N MET A 71 -8.10 -10.34 -7.40
CA MET A 71 -8.77 -10.98 -6.28
C MET A 71 -8.83 -9.96 -5.15
N LEU A 72 -9.92 -9.21 -5.10
CA LEU A 72 -10.31 -8.37 -3.99
C LEU A 72 -11.01 -9.27 -2.96
N ASP A 73 -10.55 -9.24 -1.69
CA ASP A 73 -11.34 -9.74 -0.56
C ASP A 73 -12.69 -8.97 -0.50
N ALA A 74 -13.69 -9.50 0.20
CA ALA A 74 -15.01 -8.90 0.44
C ALA A 74 -14.98 -7.47 1.05
N ARG A 75 -13.78 -6.93 1.32
CA ARG A 75 -13.50 -5.58 1.83
C ARG A 75 -12.62 -4.74 0.90
N GLY A 76 -12.37 -5.17 -0.33
CA GLY A 76 -11.63 -4.40 -1.33
C GLY A 76 -10.16 -4.13 -1.00
N ARG A 77 -9.49 -5.02 -0.24
CA ARG A 77 -8.08 -4.86 0.12
C ARG A 77 -7.18 -5.65 -0.84
N LEU A 78 -6.10 -5.02 -1.28
CA LEU A 78 -4.89 -5.70 -1.73
C LEU A 78 -4.30 -6.43 -0.51
N ILE A 79 -4.62 -7.71 -0.36
CA ILE A 79 -3.81 -8.57 0.49
C ILE A 79 -2.56 -8.82 -0.35
N SER A 80 -1.42 -8.28 0.07
CA SER A 80 -0.12 -8.77 -0.39
C SER A 80 0.01 -10.21 0.11
N GLN A 81 -0.70 -11.15 -0.53
CA GLN A 81 -0.51 -12.57 -0.32
C GLN A 81 0.78 -12.89 -1.05
N HIS A 82 1.90 -12.68 -0.38
CA HIS A 82 3.13 -13.40 -0.71
C HIS A 82 2.78 -14.88 -0.72
N PRO A 83 2.81 -15.58 -1.87
CA PRO A 83 2.29 -16.94 -2.00
C PRO A 83 3.00 -17.95 -1.09
N ARG A 84 4.14 -17.56 -0.48
CA ARG A 84 4.86 -18.30 0.55
C ARG A 84 5.55 -17.37 1.54
N CYS A 85 4.81 -16.49 2.19
CA CYS A 85 5.39 -15.72 3.28
C CYS A 85 5.71 -16.64 4.46
N ARG A 86 7.00 -16.91 4.68
CA ARG A 86 7.49 -17.72 5.80
C ARG A 86 7.79 -16.81 6.98
N ASP A 87 6.77 -16.59 7.78
CA ASP A 87 6.92 -15.84 9.01
C ASP A 87 7.50 -16.71 10.13
N ALA A 88 8.21 -16.09 11.07
CA ALA A 88 8.62 -16.76 12.29
C ALA A 88 7.37 -17.13 13.11
N ARG A 89 7.42 -18.27 13.83
CA ARG A 89 6.34 -18.60 14.78
C ARG A 89 6.31 -17.54 15.86
N LEU A 90 5.11 -17.23 16.36
CA LEU A 90 4.94 -16.20 17.41
C LEU A 90 5.89 -16.40 18.59
N LYS A 91 6.10 -17.65 19.01
CA LYS A 91 7.08 -17.97 20.06
C LYS A 91 8.46 -17.43 19.72
N ASP A 92 9.01 -17.89 18.60
CA ASP A 92 10.38 -17.57 18.19
C ASP A 92 10.53 -16.07 17.91
N ALA A 93 9.51 -15.45 17.30
CA ALA A 93 9.45 -14.02 17.08
C ALA A 93 9.48 -13.22 18.40
N THR A 94 8.74 -13.65 19.43
CA THR A 94 8.76 -13.06 20.78
C THR A 94 10.11 -13.22 21.44
N LYS A 95 10.78 -14.37 21.25
CA LYS A 95 12.13 -14.60 21.79
C LYS A 95 13.18 -13.68 21.18
N MET A 96 13.16 -13.58 19.85
CA MET A 96 14.10 -12.77 19.07
C MET A 96 13.87 -11.26 19.20
N ALA A 97 12.71 -10.83 19.71
CA ALA A 97 12.42 -9.43 19.94
C ALA A 97 12.96 -8.97 21.30
N ASP A 98 13.63 -7.82 21.31
CA ASP A 98 14.15 -7.19 22.54
C ASP A 98 13.03 -6.48 23.30
N VAL A 99 12.08 -5.90 22.55
CA VAL A 99 10.94 -5.15 23.10
C VAL A 99 9.64 -5.75 22.57
N VAL A 100 8.70 -6.02 23.46
CA VAL A 100 7.36 -6.52 23.10
C VAL A 100 6.33 -5.69 23.82
N VAL A 101 5.48 -5.00 23.05
CA VAL A 101 4.48 -4.06 23.59
C VAL A 101 3.13 -4.25 22.91
N SER A 102 2.05 -4.02 23.66
CA SER A 102 0.74 -3.72 23.07
C SER A 102 0.58 -2.22 22.99
N GLY A 103 0.03 -1.74 21.88
CA GLY A 103 -0.13 -0.31 21.67
C GLY A 103 -1.19 0.01 20.64
N LYS A 104 -1.61 1.27 20.63
CA LYS A 104 -2.51 1.84 19.64
C LYS A 104 -1.71 2.74 18.71
N VAL A 105 -1.85 2.55 17.40
CA VAL A 105 -1.27 3.45 16.40
C VAL A 105 -2.03 4.77 16.45
N VAL A 106 -1.36 5.85 16.84
CA VAL A 106 -1.94 7.19 16.90
C VAL A 106 -1.85 7.86 15.55
N LYS A 107 -0.66 7.82 14.93
CA LYS A 107 -0.36 8.50 13.68
C LYS A 107 0.56 7.64 12.81
N LEU A 108 0.41 7.75 11.49
CA LEU A 108 1.31 7.15 10.52
C LEU A 108 2.01 8.23 9.69
N LEU A 109 3.32 8.09 9.53
CA LEU A 109 4.19 8.98 8.79
C LEU A 109 4.89 8.18 7.69
N GLN A 110 5.08 8.78 6.52
CA GLN A 110 5.86 8.15 5.46
C GLN A 110 7.35 8.22 5.79
N ASP A 111 8.05 7.09 5.64
CA ASP A 111 9.50 7.03 5.83
C ASP A 111 10.21 7.23 4.49
N GLU A 112 10.48 8.48 4.12
CA GLU A 112 11.11 8.79 2.84
C GLU A 112 12.55 8.27 2.73
N ALA A 113 13.23 8.05 3.86
CA ALA A 113 14.61 7.57 3.86
C ALA A 113 14.71 6.10 3.43
N HIS A 114 13.70 5.30 3.76
CA HIS A 114 13.69 3.86 3.49
C HIS A 114 12.66 3.45 2.42
N SER A 115 11.77 4.35 2.02
CA SER A 115 10.81 4.08 0.93
C SER A 115 11.53 3.98 -0.42
N THR A 116 11.17 2.96 -1.19
CA THR A 116 11.61 2.80 -2.59
C THR A 116 10.43 3.02 -3.53
N ILE A 117 10.71 3.03 -4.84
CA ILE A 117 9.66 3.15 -5.88
C ILE A 117 8.62 2.03 -5.74
N ASP A 118 9.06 0.82 -5.36
CA ASP A 118 8.22 -0.37 -5.28
C ASP A 118 7.61 -0.60 -3.90
N HIS A 119 8.23 -0.08 -2.84
CA HIS A 119 7.83 -0.33 -1.45
C HIS A 119 7.77 0.95 -0.64
N ARG A 120 6.56 1.31 -0.22
CA ARG A 120 6.31 2.46 0.65
C ARG A 120 6.47 2.03 2.09
N MET A 121 7.52 2.54 2.74
CA MET A 121 7.79 2.30 4.14
C MET A 121 7.17 3.42 4.98
N MET A 122 6.72 3.05 6.18
CA MET A 122 6.04 3.97 7.09
C MET A 122 6.63 3.87 8.49
N LYS A 123 6.64 5.00 9.19
CA LYS A 123 6.82 5.09 10.63
C LYS A 123 5.48 5.27 11.31
N GLY A 124 5.33 4.71 12.50
CA GLY A 124 4.11 4.80 13.29
C GLY A 124 4.40 5.32 14.68
N GLU A 125 3.64 6.32 15.07
CA GLU A 125 3.61 6.82 16.43
C GLU A 125 2.63 5.98 17.23
N ILE A 126 3.11 5.30 18.27
CA ILE A 126 2.34 4.31 19.02
C ILE A 126 2.20 4.73 20.48
N GLU A 127 0.95 4.78 20.92
CA GLU A 127 0.61 4.91 22.33
C GLU A 127 0.68 3.52 22.99
N VAL A 128 1.67 3.34 23.86
CA VAL A 128 1.90 2.08 24.58
C VAL A 128 0.81 1.86 25.63
N LYS A 129 0.22 0.66 25.63
CA LYS A 129 -0.79 0.23 26.59
C LYS A 129 -0.23 -0.69 27.66
N ARG A 130 0.59 -1.68 27.25
CA ARG A 130 1.29 -2.60 28.16
C ARG A 130 2.59 -3.05 27.53
N VAL A 131 3.65 -3.08 28.33
CA VAL A 131 4.94 -3.67 27.97
C VAL A 131 4.98 -5.10 28.51
N PHE A 132 5.35 -6.05 27.66
CA PHE A 132 5.56 -7.46 28.04
C PHE A 132 7.05 -7.76 28.22
N LYS A 133 7.91 -7.17 27.39
CA LYS A 133 9.36 -7.34 27.39
C LYS A 133 10.05 -6.03 27.08
N GLY A 134 11.17 -5.74 27.75
CA GLY A 134 12.02 -4.59 27.46
C GLY A 134 11.54 -3.25 28.06
N GLU A 135 10.96 -3.25 29.27
CA GLU A 135 10.44 -2.04 29.93
C GLU A 135 11.48 -0.91 30.01
N ASN A 136 12.72 -1.21 30.40
CA ASN A 136 13.80 -0.23 30.47
C ASN A 136 14.10 0.44 29.11
N MET A 137 14.01 -0.31 28.01
CA MET A 137 14.26 0.21 26.66
C MET A 137 13.11 1.10 26.19
N VAL A 138 11.88 0.69 26.49
CA VAL A 138 10.70 1.53 26.23
C VAL A 138 10.83 2.84 26.99
N ASP A 139 11.30 2.83 28.23
CA ASP A 139 11.38 4.03 29.06
C ASP A 139 12.45 5.02 28.60
N GLN A 140 13.52 4.51 27.97
CA GLN A 140 14.56 5.33 27.37
C GLN A 140 14.15 5.94 26.03
N MET A 141 13.31 5.24 25.26
CA MET A 141 12.93 5.63 23.88
C MET A 141 11.55 6.29 23.81
N ALA A 142 10.74 6.20 24.85
CA ALA A 142 9.41 6.76 24.88
C ALA A 142 9.40 8.23 25.28
N GLU A 143 8.61 9.01 24.56
CA GLU A 143 8.20 10.34 24.99
C GLU A 143 7.02 10.20 25.96
N ILE A 144 7.12 10.81 27.14
CA ILE A 144 6.07 10.76 28.15
C ILE A 144 5.09 11.90 27.90
N MET A 145 3.88 11.57 27.45
CA MET A 145 2.84 12.54 27.21
C MET A 145 1.95 12.73 28.45
N PRO A 146 1.67 13.98 28.87
CA PRO A 146 0.73 14.23 29.95
C PRO A 146 -0.68 13.81 29.50
N GLY A 147 -1.28 12.84 30.21
CA GLY A 147 -2.65 12.40 29.98
C GLY A 147 -3.60 12.89 31.07
N ARG A 148 -4.91 12.85 30.80
CA ARG A 148 -5.95 13.30 31.75
C ARG A 148 -6.03 12.42 33.00
N LEU A 149 -5.80 11.11 32.87
CA LEU A 149 -5.84 10.16 33.99
C LEU A 149 -4.45 9.64 34.36
N ARG A 150 -3.65 9.29 33.35
CA ARG A 150 -2.28 8.81 33.52
C ARG A 150 -1.41 9.31 32.38
N PRO A 151 -0.12 9.59 32.62
CA PRO A 151 0.83 9.78 31.54
C PRO A 151 0.87 8.53 30.67
N HIS A 152 0.98 8.71 29.37
CA HIS A 152 1.11 7.61 28.41
C HIS A 152 2.46 7.71 27.71
N LYS A 153 3.07 6.55 27.47
CA LYS A 153 4.35 6.42 26.78
C LYS A 153 4.08 6.37 25.27
N MET A 154 4.67 7.29 24.54
CA MET A 154 4.59 7.36 23.08
C MET A 154 5.92 6.92 22.50
N VAL A 155 5.90 5.95 21.58
CA VAL A 155 7.12 5.46 20.91
C VAL A 155 6.98 5.58 19.40
N MET A 156 8.08 5.96 18.74
CA MET A 156 8.15 5.92 17.28
C MET A 156 8.64 4.54 16.84
N VAL A 157 7.90 3.91 15.93
CA VAL A 157 8.20 2.59 15.39
C VAL A 157 8.34 2.63 13.88
N GLU A 158 9.47 2.15 13.38
CA GLU A 158 9.77 2.00 11.96
C GLU A 158 9.49 0.58 11.44
N GLY A 159 9.56 0.41 10.11
CA GLY A 159 9.50 -0.90 9.45
C GLY A 159 8.10 -1.30 9.01
N PHE A 160 7.09 -0.43 9.13
CA PHE A 160 5.79 -0.71 8.52
C PHE A 160 5.92 -0.68 6.99
N GLY A 161 5.36 -1.69 6.33
CA GLY A 161 5.51 -1.86 4.87
C GLY A 161 6.79 -2.55 4.41
N ASP A 162 7.66 -3.02 5.32
CA ASP A 162 8.88 -3.76 4.98
C ASP A 162 8.56 -5.10 4.28
N PRO A 163 8.95 -5.31 3.01
CA PRO A 163 8.63 -6.54 2.26
C PRO A 163 9.22 -7.81 2.89
N GLY A 164 10.22 -7.70 3.76
CA GLY A 164 10.77 -8.82 4.53
C GLY A 164 9.84 -9.34 5.64
N ILE A 165 8.76 -8.61 5.96
CA ILE A 165 7.82 -8.95 7.03
C ILE A 165 6.43 -9.21 6.43
N CYS A 166 5.82 -10.34 6.80
CA CYS A 166 4.54 -10.79 6.23
C CYS A 166 3.35 -9.88 6.58
N HIS A 167 3.13 -9.65 7.87
CA HIS A 167 2.10 -8.73 8.35
C HIS A 167 2.80 -7.48 8.87
N ASN A 168 3.02 -6.55 7.95
CA ASN A 168 3.80 -5.32 8.18
C ASN A 168 2.94 -4.05 8.07
N SER A 169 1.65 -4.19 7.73
CA SER A 169 0.76 -3.06 7.48
C SER A 169 -0.13 -2.81 8.68
N VAL A 170 -0.22 -1.55 9.07
CA VAL A 170 -1.09 -1.05 10.14
C VAL A 170 -1.84 0.17 9.65
N ARG A 171 -2.94 0.50 10.33
CA ARG A 171 -3.69 1.73 10.11
C ARG A 171 -3.74 2.56 11.38
N GLU A 172 -3.95 3.85 11.25
CA GLU A 172 -4.25 4.69 12.40
C GLU A 172 -5.43 4.13 13.19
N ARG A 173 -5.34 4.21 14.51
CA ARG A 173 -6.27 3.65 15.51
C ARG A 173 -6.27 2.13 15.62
N ASP A 174 -5.48 1.41 14.82
CA ASP A 174 -5.28 -0.02 15.05
C ASP A 174 -4.63 -0.24 16.42
N THR A 175 -5.10 -1.25 17.13
CA THR A 175 -4.46 -1.72 18.36
C THR A 175 -3.91 -3.12 18.12
N LYS A 176 -2.60 -3.29 18.29
CA LYS A 176 -1.87 -4.53 17.98
C LYS A 176 -0.78 -4.79 19.03
N ILE A 177 -0.19 -5.98 18.96
CA ILE A 177 1.02 -6.34 19.68
C ILE A 177 2.18 -6.19 18.69
N PHE A 178 3.19 -5.43 19.09
CA PHE A 178 4.37 -5.11 18.30
C PHE A 178 5.58 -5.82 18.89
N LEU A 179 6.33 -6.48 18.01
CA LEU A 179 7.57 -7.18 18.32
C LEU A 179 8.71 -6.38 17.70
N LEU A 180 9.54 -5.79 18.55
CA LEU A 180 10.41 -4.68 18.21
C LEU A 180 11.86 -4.97 18.59
N LYS A 181 12.76 -4.28 17.90
CA LYS A 181 14.20 -4.22 18.18
C LYS A 181 14.68 -2.77 18.09
N PRO A 182 15.76 -2.38 18.78
CA PRO A 182 16.33 -1.05 18.64
C PRO A 182 16.93 -0.85 17.24
N ASN A 183 16.74 0.32 16.64
CA ASN A 183 17.32 0.66 15.33
C ASN A 183 18.62 1.48 15.43
N GLY A 184 19.23 1.58 16.63
CA GLY A 184 20.46 2.36 16.87
C GLY A 184 20.27 3.88 16.90
N ASN A 185 19.22 4.40 16.26
CA ASN A 185 18.93 5.84 16.15
C ASN A 185 18.02 6.38 17.28
N GLY A 186 17.87 5.63 18.38
CA GLY A 186 16.91 5.95 19.44
C GLY A 186 15.45 5.60 19.11
N GLU A 187 15.18 5.04 17.92
CA GLU A 187 13.88 4.56 17.50
C GLU A 187 13.80 3.02 17.57
N LEU A 188 12.58 2.50 17.64
CA LEU A 188 12.29 1.07 17.58
C LEU A 188 11.92 0.68 16.15
N LYS A 189 12.30 -0.52 15.73
CA LYS A 189 11.96 -1.08 14.42
C LYS A 189 11.23 -2.40 14.58
N LEU A 190 10.27 -2.67 13.70
CA LEU A 190 9.63 -3.99 13.62
C LEU A 190 10.68 -5.09 13.41
N ASN A 191 10.64 -6.08 14.29
CA ASN A 191 11.47 -7.29 14.18
C ASN A 191 10.75 -8.38 13.38
N SER A 192 9.44 -8.50 13.56
CA SER A 192 8.60 -9.50 12.91
C SER A 192 7.21 -8.95 12.63
N SER A 193 6.35 -9.79 12.07
CA SER A 193 4.95 -9.43 11.82
C SER A 193 4.23 -8.91 13.06
N VAL A 194 3.38 -7.91 12.85
CA VAL A 194 2.47 -7.42 13.88
C VAL A 194 1.41 -8.45 14.21
N VAL A 195 1.06 -8.54 15.48
CA VAL A 195 0.13 -9.55 15.99
C VAL A 195 -1.18 -8.88 16.38
N THR A 196 -2.30 -9.48 15.99
CA THR A 196 -3.62 -8.95 16.37
C THR A 196 -3.82 -9.03 17.88
N LEU A 197 -4.36 -7.95 18.46
CA LEU A 197 -4.71 -7.92 19.87
C LEU A 197 -5.90 -8.85 20.15
N THR A 198 -5.64 -10.00 20.76
CA THR A 198 -6.66 -10.93 21.27
C THR A 198 -6.21 -11.45 22.63
N LEU A 199 -7.14 -11.84 23.51
CA LEU A 199 -6.80 -12.39 24.82
C LEU A 199 -5.87 -13.60 24.71
N ARG A 200 -6.15 -14.51 23.76
CA ARG A 200 -5.30 -15.67 23.50
C ARG A 200 -3.87 -15.30 23.12
N ASN A 201 -3.69 -14.28 22.29
CA ASN A 201 -2.35 -13.84 21.89
C ASN A 201 -1.63 -13.13 23.04
N LEU A 202 -2.36 -12.37 23.86
CA LEU A 202 -1.83 -11.71 25.05
C LEU A 202 -1.29 -12.73 26.05
N ASP A 203 -2.13 -13.70 26.42
CA ASP A 203 -1.75 -14.77 27.36
C ASP A 203 -0.57 -15.58 26.83
N TYR A 204 -0.54 -15.85 25.51
CA TYR A 204 0.54 -16.59 24.88
C TYR A 204 1.87 -15.82 24.91
N VAL A 205 1.87 -14.54 24.53
CA VAL A 205 3.07 -13.70 24.55
C VAL A 205 3.59 -13.55 25.97
N ASP A 206 2.69 -13.28 26.93
CA ASP A 206 3.03 -13.17 28.35
C ASP A 206 3.67 -14.47 28.86
N ALA A 207 3.07 -15.63 28.56
CA ALA A 207 3.63 -16.93 28.94
C ALA A 207 5.00 -17.22 28.31
N VAL A 208 5.21 -16.86 27.03
CA VAL A 208 6.50 -17.02 26.37
C VAL A 208 7.57 -16.18 27.05
N VAL A 209 7.31 -14.89 27.30
CA VAL A 209 8.28 -14.00 27.96
C VAL A 209 8.63 -14.48 29.36
N HIS A 210 7.65 -14.85 30.18
CA HIS A 210 7.90 -15.37 31.53
C HIS A 210 8.66 -16.71 31.52
N SER A 211 8.44 -17.55 30.50
CA SER A 211 9.16 -18.81 30.35
C SER A 211 10.65 -18.63 30.04
N GLU A 212 11.02 -17.54 29.34
CA GLU A 212 12.44 -17.20 29.11
C GLU A 212 13.12 -16.83 30.44
N TYR A 213 12.49 -15.97 31.23
CA TYR A 213 13.05 -15.53 32.52
C TYR A 213 13.28 -16.71 33.49
N LYS A 214 12.40 -17.71 33.47
CA LYS A 214 12.52 -18.90 34.33
C LYS A 214 13.59 -19.89 33.84
N GLY A 215 13.96 -19.85 32.55
CA GLY A 215 15.03 -20.67 31.98
C GLY A 215 16.42 -20.15 32.33
N ASP A 216 16.57 -18.83 32.41
CA ASP A 216 17.84 -18.14 32.72
C ASP A 216 18.29 -18.40 34.16
N ASN A 217 17.35 -18.33 35.12
CA ASN A 217 17.61 -18.58 36.54
C ASN A 217 17.96 -20.04 36.92
N ARG A 218 18.11 -20.95 35.96
CA ARG A 218 18.55 -22.34 36.21
C ARG A 218 20.03 -22.59 35.91
N GLN A 219 20.75 -21.63 35.32
CA GLN A 219 22.15 -21.84 34.94
C GLN A 219 23.19 -21.33 35.95
N ASP A 220 22.78 -20.63 37.02
CA ASP A 220 23.70 -20.09 38.05
C ASP A 220 23.79 -20.94 39.34
N GLY A 221 23.47 -22.23 39.26
CA GLY A 221 23.34 -23.11 40.44
C GLY A 221 24.11 -24.42 40.37
N SER A 222 25.23 -24.50 39.64
CA SER A 222 26.10 -25.69 39.65
C SER A 222 27.58 -25.35 39.79
#